data_AF-A0A0P0CY35-F1
#
_entry.id   AF-A0A0P0CY35-F1
#
_cell.length_a   1.000
_cell.length_b   1.000
_cell.length_c   1.000
_cell.angle_alpha   90.00
_cell.angle_beta   90.00
_cell.angle_gamma   90.00
#
_symmetry.space_group_name_H-M   'P 1'
#
loop_
_entity.id
_entity.type
_entity.pdbx_description
1 polymer ?
#
loop_
_entity_poly.entity_id
_entity_poly.type
_entity_poly.pdbx_seq_one_letter_code
_entity_poly.pdbx_strand_id
1 'polypeptide(L)'
;MIVIRELNQFPSLTHAVVTSGTFDGVHVGHQKILSRLMEAARQDNGQSVVISYWPHPRTVLNPKDDSLRLLSTIEERIEALREFGVDYLLLLPFTKEFAQLSSEEYIQQILINTIRTKKLVIGYDHRFGKNREGGFDYLQENGARYGFTVEEIPRQDIDAVGVSSSKIRTALEKGDVATAARYLGRPYSLTGTVVKGKQLGRTLGYPTANVEPQEKLKLVPAQGIYAVTVQTQSGSYKGMLSIGTNPTVQGTHQTIEVNIFDFASDLYGQEITLFFVAYLRPELMFDGLEALIQQLHQDKVAALQVLG
;
A
#
# COMPACT_ATOMS: atom_id res chain seq x y z
N MET A 1 15.15 8.64 2.53
CA MET A 1 15.05 7.23 2.98
C MET A 1 15.99 6.31 2.20
N ILE A 2 16.86 5.58 2.91
CA ILE A 2 17.70 4.50 2.38
C ILE A 2 16.97 3.16 2.64
N VAL A 3 16.86 2.30 1.61
CA VAL A 3 16.23 0.98 1.73
C VAL A 3 17.31 -0.09 1.85
N ILE A 4 17.24 -0.89 2.90
CA ILE A 4 18.21 -1.94 3.22
C ILE A 4 17.47 -3.27 3.26
N ARG A 5 17.99 -4.28 2.55
CA ARG A 5 17.36 -5.60 2.42
C ARG A 5 18.18 -6.73 3.05
N GLU A 6 19.44 -6.47 3.37
CA GLU A 6 20.35 -7.43 4.01
C GLU A 6 20.86 -6.86 5.33
N LEU A 7 20.88 -7.68 6.38
CA LEU A 7 21.27 -7.25 7.74
C LEU A 7 22.70 -6.73 7.79
N ASN A 8 23.63 -7.37 7.08
CA ASN A 8 25.04 -6.99 7.02
C ASN A 8 25.30 -5.66 6.28
N GLN A 9 24.33 -5.16 5.51
CA GLN A 9 24.38 -3.87 4.84
C GLN A 9 23.83 -2.73 5.70
N PHE A 10 23.28 -3.05 6.88
CA PHE A 10 22.73 -2.03 7.76
C PHE A 10 23.87 -1.19 8.37
N PRO A 11 23.83 0.15 8.22
CA PRO A 11 24.89 1.01 8.72
C PRO A 11 24.88 1.03 10.25
N SER A 12 26.05 1.25 10.84
CA SER A 12 26.15 1.51 12.27
C SER A 12 25.58 2.89 12.60
N LEU A 13 24.35 2.92 13.12
CA LEU A 13 23.73 4.14 13.63
C LEU A 13 24.18 4.40 15.08
N THR A 14 24.39 5.66 15.44
CA THR A 14 24.76 6.05 16.82
C THR A 14 23.55 6.03 17.75
N HIS A 15 22.39 6.47 17.25
CA HIS A 15 21.14 6.49 18.00
C HIS A 15 19.96 6.16 17.09
N ALA A 16 19.63 4.87 16.97
CA ALA A 16 18.49 4.42 16.17
C ALA A 16 17.19 4.45 16.99
N VAL A 17 16.18 5.15 16.48
CA VAL A 17 14.81 5.09 16.96
C VAL A 17 14.01 4.25 15.98
N VAL A 18 13.42 3.17 16.46
CA VAL A 18 12.95 2.08 15.62
C VAL A 18 11.46 1.84 15.84
N THR A 19 10.72 1.61 14.77
CA THR A 19 9.38 1.00 14.81
C THR A 19 9.34 -0.21 13.89
N SER A 20 8.38 -1.11 14.08
CA SER A 20 8.23 -2.27 13.20
C SER A 20 6.77 -2.62 12.96
N GLY A 21 6.50 -3.10 11.74
CA GLY A 21 5.14 -3.42 11.30
C GLY A 21 5.08 -3.75 9.82
N THR A 22 3.93 -4.25 9.35
CA THR A 22 3.73 -4.49 7.92
C THR A 22 3.49 -3.20 7.16
N PHE A 23 2.93 -2.17 7.81
CA PHE A 23 2.65 -0.85 7.23
C PHE A 23 1.87 -0.90 5.90
N ASP A 24 1.03 -1.93 5.68
CA ASP A 24 0.29 -2.09 4.43
C ASP A 24 -0.71 -0.95 4.23
N GLY A 25 -0.52 -0.19 3.15
CA GLY A 25 -1.27 1.03 2.82
C GLY A 25 -0.80 2.30 3.52
N VAL A 26 0.07 2.24 4.55
CA VAL A 26 0.54 3.41 5.33
C VAL A 26 -0.62 4.39 5.64
N HIS A 27 -1.69 3.84 6.21
CA HIS A 27 -2.93 4.57 6.51
C HIS A 27 -2.77 5.55 7.67
N VAL A 28 -3.79 6.39 7.94
CA VAL A 28 -3.68 7.44 8.99
C VAL A 28 -3.32 6.90 10.38
N GLY A 29 -3.75 5.69 10.74
CA GLY A 29 -3.27 5.00 11.95
C GLY A 29 -1.75 4.74 11.97
N HIS A 30 -1.17 4.25 10.87
CA HIS A 30 0.27 4.09 10.72
C HIS A 30 1.00 5.44 10.74
N GLN A 31 0.41 6.47 10.12
CA GLN A 31 0.99 7.81 10.10
C GLN A 31 1.14 8.42 11.50
N LYS A 32 0.29 8.05 12.47
CA LYS A 32 0.50 8.43 13.87
C LYS A 32 1.75 7.77 14.47
N ILE A 33 1.95 6.48 14.21
CA ILE A 33 3.15 5.75 14.66
C ILE A 33 4.39 6.37 14.04
N LEU A 34 4.35 6.65 12.74
CA LEU A 34 5.45 7.29 12.03
C LEU A 34 5.68 8.73 12.53
N SER A 35 4.63 9.50 12.81
CA SER A 35 4.77 10.85 13.38
C SER A 35 5.57 10.80 14.69
N ARG A 36 5.20 9.88 15.57
CA ARG A 36 5.86 9.73 16.87
C ARG A 36 7.28 9.20 16.74
N LEU A 37 7.52 8.26 15.82
CA LEU A 37 8.86 7.80 15.45
C LEU A 37 9.76 8.98 15.05
N MET A 38 9.27 9.85 14.15
CA MET A 38 10.03 11.00 13.69
C MET A 38 10.27 12.02 14.81
N GLU A 39 9.27 12.26 15.66
CA GLU A 39 9.41 13.16 16.81
C GLU A 39 10.45 12.64 17.81
N ALA A 40 10.38 11.36 18.18
CA ALA A 40 11.31 10.72 19.09
C ALA A 40 12.75 10.69 18.52
N ALA A 41 12.90 10.42 17.22
CA ALA A 41 14.20 10.52 16.54
C ALA A 41 14.79 11.93 16.64
N ARG A 42 13.99 12.98 16.40
CA ARG A 42 14.45 14.37 16.53
C ARG A 42 14.80 14.75 17.97
N GLN A 43 13.97 14.36 18.94
CA GLN A 43 14.18 14.64 20.37
C GLN A 43 15.50 14.05 20.88
N ASP A 44 15.84 12.87 20.39
CA ASP A 44 17.07 12.17 20.80
C ASP A 44 18.27 12.47 19.88
N ASN A 45 18.14 13.38 18.90
CA ASN A 45 19.14 13.64 17.87
C ASN A 45 19.62 12.34 17.16
N GLY A 46 18.67 11.44 16.92
CA GLY A 46 18.86 10.12 16.33
C GLY A 46 18.26 9.99 14.93
N GLN A 47 18.27 8.76 14.42
CA GLN A 47 17.82 8.43 13.07
C GLN A 47 16.63 7.47 13.14
N SER A 48 15.63 7.73 12.31
CA SER A 48 14.39 6.95 12.24
C SER A 48 14.57 5.68 11.41
N VAL A 49 14.15 4.54 11.95
CA VAL A 49 14.22 3.24 11.28
C VAL A 49 12.85 2.58 11.31
N VAL A 50 12.36 2.19 10.15
CA VAL A 50 11.19 1.33 10.01
C VAL A 50 11.67 -0.08 9.66
N ILE A 51 11.27 -1.08 10.44
CA ILE A 51 11.40 -2.48 10.07
C ILE A 51 10.07 -2.94 9.45
N SER A 52 10.14 -3.43 8.22
CA SER A 52 8.99 -4.02 7.52
C SER A 52 9.38 -5.38 6.94
N TYR A 53 8.37 -6.12 6.51
CA TYR A 53 8.50 -7.51 6.09
C TYR A 53 7.94 -7.73 4.68
N TRP A 54 8.67 -8.49 3.87
CA TRP A 54 8.22 -8.91 2.54
C TRP A 54 8.72 -10.33 2.22
N PRO A 55 7.90 -11.24 1.66
CA PRO A 55 6.47 -11.11 1.40
C PRO A 55 5.65 -10.97 2.69
N HIS A 56 4.36 -10.67 2.57
CA HIS A 56 3.51 -10.42 3.75
C HIS A 56 3.45 -11.65 4.68
N PRO A 57 3.61 -11.53 6.00
CA PRO A 57 3.69 -12.68 6.93
C PRO A 57 2.59 -13.73 6.76
N ARG A 58 1.35 -13.28 6.55
CA ARG A 58 0.19 -14.15 6.32
C ARG A 58 0.32 -15.05 5.07
N THR A 59 0.95 -14.60 4.00
CA THR A 59 1.11 -15.42 2.77
C THR A 59 2.15 -16.53 2.97
N VAL A 60 3.11 -16.33 3.87
CA VAL A 60 4.17 -17.30 4.19
C VAL A 60 3.68 -18.33 5.19
N LEU A 61 2.95 -17.88 6.22
CA LEU A 61 2.40 -18.73 7.26
C LEU A 61 1.20 -19.54 6.75
N ASN A 62 0.37 -18.94 5.90
CA ASN A 62 -0.82 -19.57 5.33
C ASN A 62 -0.76 -19.55 3.79
N PRO A 63 0.13 -20.31 3.14
CA PRO A 63 0.31 -20.26 1.68
C PRO A 63 -0.90 -20.75 0.87
N LYS A 64 -1.87 -21.42 1.51
CA LYS A 64 -3.14 -21.84 0.89
C LYS A 64 -4.22 -20.76 0.96
N ASP A 65 -4.00 -19.69 1.72
CA ASP A 65 -4.95 -18.59 1.88
C ASP A 65 -4.73 -17.54 0.79
N ASP A 66 -5.58 -17.57 -0.24
CA ASP A 66 -5.60 -16.59 -1.33
C ASP A 66 -6.62 -15.46 -1.12
N SER A 67 -7.11 -15.28 0.11
CA SER A 67 -8.04 -14.17 0.41
C SER A 67 -7.34 -12.85 0.72
N LEU A 68 -6.02 -12.88 0.97
CA LEU A 68 -5.29 -11.64 1.25
C LEU A 68 -5.13 -10.82 -0.03
N ARG A 69 -5.53 -9.55 0.05
CA ARG A 69 -5.21 -8.52 -0.93
C ARG A 69 -4.45 -7.37 -0.26
N LEU A 70 -3.38 -6.92 -0.87
CA LEU A 70 -2.48 -5.89 -0.35
C LEU A 70 -2.97 -4.51 -0.76
N LEU A 71 -2.97 -3.56 0.19
CA LEU A 71 -3.33 -2.18 -0.11
C LEU A 71 -2.24 -1.49 -0.93
N SER A 72 -0.98 -1.87 -0.71
CA SER A 72 0.18 -1.32 -1.40
C SER A 72 1.11 -2.42 -1.90
N THR A 73 1.71 -2.24 -3.08
CA THR A 73 2.93 -2.97 -3.44
C THR A 73 4.07 -2.56 -2.51
N ILE A 74 5.20 -3.27 -2.58
CA ILE A 74 6.34 -2.90 -1.76
C ILE A 74 6.96 -1.56 -2.21
N GLU A 75 6.95 -1.28 -3.50
CA GLU A 75 7.40 -0.02 -4.09
C GLU A 75 6.51 1.16 -3.65
N GLU A 76 5.18 1.01 -3.70
CA GLU A 76 4.25 2.04 -3.21
C GLU A 76 4.40 2.29 -1.72
N ARG A 77 4.70 1.24 -0.93
CA ARG A 77 4.97 1.38 0.51
C ARG A 77 6.29 2.09 0.78
N ILE A 78 7.34 1.78 0.01
CA ILE A 78 8.64 2.46 0.08
C ILE A 78 8.45 3.95 -0.19
N GLU A 79 7.69 4.31 -1.22
CA GLU A 79 7.45 5.73 -1.54
C GLU A 79 6.65 6.43 -0.44
N ALA A 80 5.58 5.82 0.06
CA ALA A 80 4.79 6.40 1.15
C ALA A 80 5.60 6.62 2.44
N LEU A 81 6.53 5.71 2.78
CA LEU A 81 7.44 5.89 3.91
C LEU A 81 8.51 6.97 3.65
N ARG A 82 8.97 7.08 2.39
CA ARG A 82 9.92 8.12 1.96
C ARG A 82 9.30 9.51 2.07
N GLU A 83 8.08 9.69 1.56
CA GLU A 83 7.32 10.94 1.65
C GLU A 83 7.09 11.36 3.10
N PHE A 84 6.92 10.39 4.01
CA PHE A 84 6.79 10.66 5.44
C PHE A 84 8.09 11.17 6.09
N GLY A 85 9.24 10.97 5.44
CA GLY A 85 10.54 11.46 5.91
C GLY A 85 11.35 10.43 6.73
N VAL A 86 11.05 9.14 6.61
CA VAL A 86 11.84 8.08 7.27
C VAL A 86 13.28 8.06 6.73
N ASP A 87 14.26 7.89 7.63
CA ASP A 87 15.67 7.84 7.25
C ASP A 87 16.06 6.48 6.66
N TYR A 88 15.67 5.39 7.34
CA TYR A 88 15.99 4.02 6.93
C TYR A 88 14.78 3.10 6.96
N LEU A 89 14.65 2.28 5.91
CA LEU A 89 13.75 1.13 5.88
C LEU A 89 14.60 -0.14 5.86
N LEU A 90 14.51 -0.94 6.92
CA LEU A 90 15.00 -2.32 6.92
C LEU A 90 13.86 -3.24 6.48
N LEU A 91 13.95 -3.72 5.25
CA LEU A 91 12.96 -4.60 4.67
C LEU A 91 13.44 -6.05 4.73
N LEU A 92 12.95 -6.79 5.72
CA LEU A 92 13.37 -8.16 5.98
C LEU A 92 12.58 -9.18 5.15
N PRO A 93 13.26 -10.22 4.61
CA PRO A 93 12.57 -11.35 4.02
C PRO A 93 11.78 -12.10 5.10
N PHE A 94 10.46 -12.15 5.00
CA PHE A 94 9.66 -12.96 5.92
C PHE A 94 9.66 -14.41 5.42
N THR A 95 10.42 -15.28 6.08
CA THR A 95 10.47 -16.71 5.76
C THR A 95 9.90 -17.55 6.90
N LYS A 96 9.72 -18.86 6.68
CA LYS A 96 9.28 -19.77 7.74
C LYS A 96 10.31 -19.85 8.86
N GLU A 97 11.59 -19.84 8.49
CA GLU A 97 12.74 -19.84 9.41
C GLU A 97 12.73 -18.55 10.25
N PHE A 98 12.53 -17.39 9.60
CA PHE A 98 12.38 -16.12 10.30
C PHE A 98 11.20 -16.13 11.30
N ALA A 99 10.07 -16.72 10.93
CA ALA A 99 8.91 -16.83 11.81
C ALA A 99 9.12 -17.78 13.01
N GLN A 100 10.17 -18.60 13.02
CA GLN A 100 10.53 -19.44 14.16
C GLN A 100 11.42 -18.76 15.19
N LEU A 101 11.96 -17.57 14.89
CA LEU A 101 12.79 -16.83 15.85
C LEU A 101 11.99 -16.51 17.11
N SER A 102 12.53 -16.87 18.27
CA SER A 102 12.03 -16.41 19.57
C SER A 102 12.10 -14.89 19.68
N SER A 103 11.36 -14.33 20.64
CA SER A 103 11.43 -12.89 20.93
C SER A 103 12.83 -12.42 21.30
N GLU A 104 13.58 -13.23 22.06
CA GLU A 104 14.95 -12.92 22.45
C GLU A 104 15.90 -12.95 21.25
N GLU A 105 15.80 -13.95 20.37
CA GLU A 105 16.62 -14.03 19.15
C GLU A 105 16.34 -12.85 18.22
N TYR A 106 15.07 -12.48 18.03
CA TYR A 106 14.69 -11.32 17.22
C TYR A 106 15.30 -10.04 17.79
N ILE A 107 15.17 -9.80 19.09
CA ILE A 107 15.73 -8.60 19.73
C ILE A 107 17.25 -8.58 19.56
N GLN A 108 17.93 -9.66 19.92
CA GLN A 108 19.40 -9.68 19.89
C GLN A 108 19.95 -9.55 18.48
N GLN A 109 19.44 -10.33 17.53
CA GLN A 109 19.98 -10.34 16.17
C GLN A 109 19.63 -9.06 15.41
N ILE A 110 18.37 -8.62 15.48
CA ILE A 110 17.86 -7.54 14.63
C ILE A 110 18.00 -6.19 15.35
N LEU A 111 17.44 -6.05 16.54
CA LEU A 111 17.36 -4.75 17.21
C LEU A 111 18.71 -4.32 17.80
N ILE A 112 19.47 -5.25 18.39
CA ILE A 112 20.73 -4.94 19.08
C ILE A 112 21.93 -5.06 18.15
N ASN A 113 22.20 -6.25 17.63
CA ASN A 113 23.42 -6.52 16.88
C ASN A 113 23.45 -5.82 15.52
N THR A 114 22.30 -5.76 14.83
CA THR A 114 22.20 -5.13 13.51
C THR A 114 21.94 -3.63 13.61
N ILE A 115 20.82 -3.22 14.23
CA ILE A 115 20.36 -1.82 14.18
C ILE A 115 20.99 -0.95 15.28
N ARG A 116 21.39 -1.56 16.41
CA ARG A 116 21.83 -0.85 17.63
C ARG A 116 20.77 0.11 18.16
N THR A 117 19.55 -0.39 18.21
CA THR A 117 18.35 0.31 18.68
C THR A 117 18.57 0.95 20.05
N LYS A 118 18.19 2.23 20.19
CA LYS A 118 18.21 2.97 21.46
C LYS A 118 16.82 3.27 22.00
N LYS A 119 15.85 3.42 21.11
CA LYS A 119 14.45 3.60 21.46
C LYS A 119 13.56 2.83 20.48
N LEU A 120 12.57 2.11 21.01
CA LEU A 120 11.50 1.47 20.25
C LEU A 120 10.22 2.29 20.40
N VAL A 121 9.55 2.57 19.29
CA VAL A 121 8.21 3.17 19.26
C VAL A 121 7.25 2.14 18.68
N ILE A 122 6.33 1.62 19.50
CA ILE A 122 5.40 0.55 19.12
C ILE A 122 3.96 0.92 19.42
N GLY A 123 3.02 0.36 18.65
CA GLY A 123 1.60 0.45 18.95
C GLY A 123 1.19 -0.55 20.05
N TYR A 124 0.07 -0.29 20.73
CA TYR A 124 -0.44 -1.15 21.82
C TYR A 124 -0.66 -2.63 21.46
N ASP A 125 -0.97 -2.92 20.19
CA ASP A 125 -1.23 -4.28 19.68
C ASP A 125 0.01 -4.90 19.03
N HIS A 126 1.17 -4.24 19.13
CA HIS A 126 2.42 -4.72 18.57
C HIS A 126 2.83 -6.05 19.21
N ARG A 127 3.14 -7.03 18.36
CA ARG A 127 3.65 -8.34 18.77
C ARG A 127 4.73 -8.82 17.82
N PHE A 128 5.69 -9.56 18.36
CA PHE A 128 6.83 -10.10 17.63
C PHE A 128 7.28 -11.44 18.22
N GLY A 129 8.28 -12.06 17.58
CA GLY A 129 8.75 -13.39 17.94
C GLY A 129 7.78 -14.51 17.58
N LYS A 130 8.25 -15.74 17.74
CA LYS A 130 7.50 -16.97 17.51
C LYS A 130 6.19 -16.93 18.29
N ASN A 131 5.11 -17.34 17.63
CA ASN A 131 3.76 -17.36 18.20
C ASN A 131 3.27 -16.02 18.80
N ARG A 132 3.88 -14.88 18.41
CA ARG A 132 3.54 -13.55 18.94
C ARG A 132 3.72 -13.44 20.46
N GLU A 133 4.68 -14.17 21.02
CA GLU A 133 4.96 -14.21 22.47
C GLU A 133 5.52 -12.89 23.01
N GLY A 134 6.20 -12.10 22.17
CA GLY A 134 6.77 -10.80 22.53
C GLY A 134 5.76 -9.67 22.36
N GLY A 135 5.72 -8.76 23.34
CA GLY A 135 4.90 -7.55 23.34
C GLY A 135 5.54 -6.43 24.16
N PHE A 136 4.77 -5.37 24.46
CA PHE A 136 5.26 -4.23 25.23
C PHE A 136 5.81 -4.63 26.59
N ASP A 137 5.06 -5.42 27.38
CA ASP A 137 5.47 -5.84 28.73
C ASP A 137 6.86 -6.53 28.72
N TYR A 138 7.06 -7.47 27.79
CA TYR A 138 8.35 -8.14 27.62
C TYR A 138 9.47 -7.16 27.26
N LEU A 139 9.23 -6.23 26.34
CA LEU A 139 10.22 -5.22 25.95
C LEU A 139 10.53 -4.25 27.10
N GLN A 140 9.54 -3.89 27.91
CA GLN A 140 9.70 -3.00 29.05
C GLN A 140 10.51 -3.67 30.17
N GLU A 141 10.18 -4.91 30.51
CA GLU A 141 10.88 -5.69 31.54
C GLU A 141 12.36 -5.94 31.16
N ASN A 142 12.65 -6.12 29.87
CA ASN A 142 13.99 -6.44 29.39
C ASN A 142 14.75 -5.24 28.78
N GLY A 143 14.14 -4.06 28.70
CA GLY A 143 14.75 -2.90 28.04
C GLY A 143 16.10 -2.49 28.64
N ALA A 144 16.21 -2.51 29.97
CA ALA A 144 17.47 -2.23 30.67
C ALA A 144 18.55 -3.29 30.37
N ARG A 145 18.17 -4.56 30.26
CA ARG A 145 19.07 -5.66 29.90
C ARG A 145 19.62 -5.49 28.48
N TYR A 146 18.80 -5.01 27.56
CA TYR A 146 19.16 -4.86 26.15
C TYR A 146 19.69 -3.47 25.78
N GLY A 147 19.63 -2.49 26.69
CA GLY A 147 20.18 -1.15 26.48
C GLY A 147 19.34 -0.26 25.56
N PHE A 148 18.02 -0.45 25.51
CA PHE A 148 17.08 0.44 24.83
C PHE A 148 15.89 0.81 25.73
N THR A 149 15.21 1.89 25.34
CA THR A 149 13.93 2.30 25.93
C THR A 149 12.79 1.95 25.00
N VAL A 150 11.58 1.82 25.55
CA VAL A 150 10.38 1.47 24.79
C VAL A 150 9.32 2.51 25.08
N GLU A 151 8.67 2.96 24.03
CA GLU A 151 7.53 3.83 24.09
C GLU A 151 6.35 3.17 23.39
N GLU A 152 5.26 3.01 24.13
CA GLU A 152 3.99 2.53 23.59
C GLU A 152 3.09 3.71 23.22
N ILE A 153 2.55 3.69 22.01
CA ILE A 153 1.51 4.61 21.59
C ILE A 153 0.17 4.06 22.09
N PRO A 154 -0.55 4.81 22.95
CA PRO A 154 -1.78 4.35 23.55
C PRO A 154 -2.84 3.93 22.53
N ARG A 155 -3.60 2.89 22.87
CA ARG A 155 -4.73 2.42 22.07
C ARG A 155 -5.70 3.54 21.72
N GLN A 156 -6.04 4.41 22.67
CA GLN A 156 -6.96 5.53 22.44
C GLN A 156 -6.49 6.45 21.31
N ASP A 157 -5.18 6.66 21.15
CA ASP A 157 -4.65 7.55 20.13
C ASP A 157 -4.74 6.89 18.75
N ILE A 158 -4.59 5.57 18.69
CA ILE A 158 -4.76 4.78 17.46
C ILE A 158 -6.25 4.62 17.12
N ASP A 159 -7.08 4.25 18.11
CA ASP A 159 -8.53 4.01 17.97
C ASP A 159 -9.32 5.29 17.73
N ALA A 160 -8.86 6.46 18.22
CA ALA A 160 -9.45 7.75 17.90
C ALA A 160 -9.45 8.03 16.38
N VAL A 161 -8.57 7.36 15.64
CA VAL A 161 -8.57 7.40 14.17
C VAL A 161 -9.59 6.43 13.58
N GLY A 162 -9.87 5.33 14.26
CA GLY A 162 -10.88 4.35 13.87
C GLY A 162 -10.56 3.59 12.58
N VAL A 163 -9.30 3.57 12.13
CA VAL A 163 -8.88 3.01 10.83
C VAL A 163 -8.05 1.74 11.00
N SER A 164 -8.25 0.79 10.09
CA SER A 164 -7.39 -0.40 9.92
C SER A 164 -7.29 -0.78 8.45
N SER A 165 -6.25 -1.54 8.07
CA SER A 165 -6.12 -2.06 6.70
C SER A 165 -7.37 -2.86 6.29
N SER A 166 -8.00 -3.62 7.20
CA SER A 166 -9.23 -4.36 6.89
C SER A 166 -10.40 -3.44 6.52
N LYS A 167 -10.61 -2.33 7.24
CA LYS A 167 -11.67 -1.37 6.90
C LYS A 167 -11.44 -0.72 5.54
N ILE A 168 -10.19 -0.46 5.18
CA ILE A 168 -9.82 0.10 3.87
C ILE A 168 -10.09 -0.92 2.77
N ARG A 169 -9.67 -2.18 2.95
CA ARG A 169 -9.96 -3.26 2.00
C ARG A 169 -11.46 -3.39 1.76
N THR A 170 -12.26 -3.45 2.83
CA THR A 170 -13.73 -3.52 2.72
C THR A 170 -14.34 -2.32 2.01
N ALA A 171 -13.80 -1.11 2.18
CA ALA A 171 -14.28 0.06 1.45
C ALA A 171 -14.00 -0.07 -0.06
N LEU A 172 -12.77 -0.46 -0.43
CA LEU A 172 -12.36 -0.64 -1.83
C LEU A 172 -13.11 -1.80 -2.51
N GLU A 173 -13.33 -2.90 -1.80
CA GLU A 173 -14.15 -4.05 -2.26
C GLU A 173 -15.62 -3.68 -2.52
N LYS A 174 -16.09 -2.58 -1.94
CA LYS A 174 -17.44 -2.01 -2.17
C LYS A 174 -17.43 -0.83 -3.16
N GLY A 175 -16.27 -0.47 -3.71
CA GLY A 175 -16.11 0.69 -4.59
C GLY A 175 -16.09 2.04 -3.86
N ASP A 176 -16.13 2.06 -2.52
CA ASP A 176 -16.08 3.29 -1.71
C ASP A 176 -14.64 3.82 -1.58
N VAL A 177 -14.14 4.34 -2.71
CA VAL A 177 -12.80 4.92 -2.83
C VAL A 177 -12.65 6.21 -2.01
N ALA A 178 -13.75 6.92 -1.74
CA ALA A 178 -13.75 8.13 -0.92
C ALA A 178 -13.46 7.81 0.55
N THR A 179 -14.13 6.80 1.12
CA THR A 179 -13.83 6.32 2.47
C THR A 179 -12.41 5.76 2.54
N ALA A 180 -11.98 4.98 1.54
CA ALA A 180 -10.62 4.47 1.48
C ALA A 180 -9.60 5.62 1.48
N ALA A 181 -9.82 6.68 0.70
CA ALA A 181 -8.94 7.84 0.64
C ALA A 181 -8.85 8.57 1.99
N ARG A 182 -10.00 8.78 2.66
CA ARG A 182 -10.04 9.37 4.02
C ARG A 182 -9.24 8.55 5.02
N TYR A 183 -9.34 7.23 4.96
CA TYR A 183 -8.59 6.32 5.83
C TYR A 183 -7.10 6.22 5.47
N LEU A 184 -6.73 6.42 4.21
CA LEU A 184 -5.34 6.46 3.78
C LEU A 184 -4.69 7.83 4.00
N GLY A 185 -5.50 8.89 4.13
CA GLY A 185 -5.03 10.29 4.12
C GLY A 185 -4.63 10.78 2.72
N ARG A 186 -4.90 10.00 1.68
CA ARG A 186 -4.58 10.26 0.26
C ARG A 186 -5.44 9.39 -0.65
N PRO A 187 -5.63 9.75 -1.94
CA PRO A 187 -6.31 8.88 -2.89
C PRO A 187 -5.70 7.48 -2.94
N TYR A 188 -6.53 6.45 -3.09
CA TYR A 188 -6.03 5.10 -3.32
C TYR A 188 -5.32 5.06 -4.68
N SER A 189 -4.12 4.48 -4.73
CA SER A 189 -3.34 4.38 -5.95
C SER A 189 -3.20 2.93 -6.40
N LEU A 190 -3.12 2.73 -7.71
CA LEU A 190 -2.75 1.48 -8.34
C LEU A 190 -1.73 1.76 -9.44
N THR A 191 -0.53 1.22 -9.29
CA THR A 191 0.53 1.30 -10.30
C THR A 191 0.56 0.02 -11.12
N GLY A 192 0.71 0.16 -12.44
CA GLY A 192 0.79 -0.98 -13.34
C GLY A 192 1.36 -0.64 -14.71
N THR A 193 1.72 -1.68 -15.44
CA THR A 193 2.26 -1.56 -16.80
C THR A 193 1.12 -1.51 -17.80
N VAL A 194 1.22 -0.61 -18.79
CA VAL A 194 0.27 -0.55 -19.89
C VAL A 194 0.54 -1.68 -20.89
N VAL A 195 -0.45 -2.53 -21.09
CA VAL A 195 -0.39 -3.72 -21.95
C VAL A 195 -1.35 -3.61 -23.13
N LYS A 196 -1.16 -4.47 -24.14
CA LYS A 196 -2.06 -4.55 -25.29
C LYS A 196 -3.34 -5.29 -24.91
N GLY A 197 -4.47 -4.60 -24.98
CA GLY A 197 -5.81 -5.20 -24.88
C GLY A 197 -6.49 -5.39 -26.24
N LYS A 198 -7.82 -5.50 -26.23
CA LYS A 198 -8.65 -5.70 -27.44
C LYS A 198 -8.74 -4.47 -28.36
N GLN A 199 -8.26 -3.31 -27.91
CA GLN A 199 -8.23 -2.03 -28.66
C GLN A 199 -9.59 -1.55 -29.21
N LEU A 200 -10.71 -2.10 -28.72
CA LEU A 200 -12.07 -1.73 -29.15
C LEU A 200 -12.36 -0.25 -28.92
N GLY A 201 -11.91 0.33 -27.80
CA GLY A 201 -12.13 1.75 -27.52
C GLY A 201 -11.63 2.70 -28.62
N ARG A 202 -10.56 2.33 -29.34
CA ARG A 202 -10.00 3.14 -30.43
C ARG A 202 -10.98 3.29 -31.59
N THR A 203 -11.76 2.27 -31.92
CA THR A 203 -12.75 2.34 -33.00
C THR A 203 -13.99 3.15 -32.59
N LEU A 204 -14.17 3.39 -31.29
CA LEU A 204 -15.32 4.13 -30.71
C LEU A 204 -15.01 5.59 -30.37
N GLY A 205 -13.79 6.06 -30.65
CA GLY A 205 -13.34 7.39 -30.25
C GLY A 205 -12.91 7.52 -28.78
N TYR A 206 -12.82 6.40 -28.06
CA TYR A 206 -12.42 6.32 -26.65
C TYR A 206 -11.24 5.35 -26.48
N PRO A 207 -10.03 5.69 -26.97
CA PRO A 207 -8.87 4.81 -26.85
C PRO A 207 -8.58 4.50 -25.37
N THR A 208 -8.50 3.22 -25.01
CA THR A 208 -8.19 2.77 -23.65
C THR A 208 -6.80 2.13 -23.58
N ALA A 209 -6.11 2.40 -22.48
CA ALA A 209 -4.92 1.67 -22.05
C ALA A 209 -5.35 0.57 -21.08
N ASN A 210 -4.91 -0.66 -21.31
CA ASN A 210 -5.11 -1.77 -20.37
C ASN A 210 -3.95 -1.74 -19.37
N VAL A 211 -4.23 -1.83 -18.07
CA VAL A 211 -3.23 -1.69 -17.01
C VAL A 211 -3.14 -2.98 -16.22
N GLU A 212 -1.95 -3.55 -16.12
CA GLU A 212 -1.68 -4.74 -15.32
C GLU A 212 -0.83 -4.38 -14.09
N PRO A 213 -1.35 -4.56 -12.86
CA PRO A 213 -0.54 -4.42 -11.65
C PRO A 213 0.59 -5.44 -11.64
N GLN A 214 1.79 -5.02 -11.22
CA GLN A 214 2.95 -5.92 -11.13
C GLN A 214 2.80 -6.96 -10.01
N GLU A 215 2.19 -6.59 -8.90
CA GLU A 215 1.95 -7.48 -7.75
C GLU A 215 0.56 -8.11 -7.85
N LYS A 216 0.51 -9.44 -7.96
CA LYS A 216 -0.74 -10.20 -8.11
C LYS A 216 -1.69 -10.04 -6.93
N LEU A 217 -1.15 -9.85 -5.73
CA LEU A 217 -1.95 -9.66 -4.53
C LEU A 217 -2.44 -8.22 -4.35
N LYS A 218 -2.02 -7.27 -5.21
CA LYS A 218 -2.48 -5.87 -5.14
C LYS A 218 -4.01 -5.84 -5.20
N LEU A 219 -4.62 -5.13 -4.25
CA LEU A 219 -6.06 -4.97 -4.23
C LEU A 219 -6.48 -4.08 -5.40
N VAL A 220 -7.36 -4.61 -6.24
CA VAL A 220 -8.07 -3.83 -7.27
C VAL A 220 -9.44 -3.50 -6.71
N PRO A 221 -9.91 -2.24 -6.76
CA PRO A 221 -11.25 -1.87 -6.30
C PRO A 221 -12.36 -2.66 -6.99
N ALA A 222 -13.58 -2.55 -6.45
CA ALA A 222 -14.77 -3.21 -7.00
C ALA A 222 -14.96 -2.94 -8.50
N GLN A 223 -15.70 -3.82 -9.18
CA GLN A 223 -16.09 -3.58 -10.56
C GLN A 223 -16.91 -2.30 -10.70
N GLY A 224 -16.71 -1.59 -11.80
CA GLY A 224 -17.41 -0.36 -12.13
C GLY A 224 -16.55 0.67 -12.82
N ILE A 225 -17.14 1.85 -13.00
CA ILE A 225 -16.54 2.99 -13.65
C ILE A 225 -16.11 4.01 -12.59
N TYR A 226 -14.90 4.53 -12.73
CA TYR A 226 -14.26 5.43 -11.80
C TYR A 226 -13.74 6.68 -12.51
N ALA A 227 -13.75 7.81 -11.80
CA ALA A 227 -12.95 8.97 -12.16
C ALA A 227 -11.56 8.84 -11.53
N VAL A 228 -10.52 9.04 -12.33
CA VAL A 228 -9.14 8.87 -11.89
C VAL A 228 -8.24 10.00 -12.38
N THR A 229 -7.20 10.28 -11.60
CA THR A 229 -6.02 11.01 -12.09
C THR A 229 -4.97 9.98 -12.50
N VAL A 230 -4.36 10.16 -13.67
CA VAL A 230 -3.39 9.25 -14.26
C VAL A 230 -2.02 9.94 -14.28
N GLN A 231 -1.07 9.39 -13.54
CA GLN A 231 0.31 9.84 -13.58
C GLN A 231 1.10 8.99 -14.57
N THR A 232 1.75 9.66 -15.51
CA THR A 232 2.68 9.06 -16.47
C THR A 232 4.04 9.76 -16.35
N GLN A 233 5.02 9.33 -17.17
CA GLN A 233 6.30 10.04 -17.28
C GLN A 233 6.16 11.43 -17.90
N SER A 234 5.11 11.67 -18.70
CA SER A 234 4.90 12.95 -19.41
C SER A 234 4.08 13.97 -18.62
N GLY A 235 3.45 13.55 -17.51
CA GLY A 235 2.66 14.44 -16.66
C GLY A 235 1.50 13.74 -15.96
N SER A 236 0.61 14.57 -15.42
CA SER A 236 -0.61 14.15 -14.74
C SER A 236 -1.82 14.50 -15.59
N TYR A 237 -2.72 13.54 -15.79
CA TYR A 237 -3.87 13.66 -16.68
C TYR A 237 -5.15 13.21 -15.97
N LYS A 238 -6.30 13.66 -16.47
CA LYS A 238 -7.61 13.17 -16.03
C LYS A 238 -8.01 11.95 -16.86
N GLY A 239 -8.79 11.05 -16.29
CA GLY A 239 -9.32 9.92 -17.03
C GLY A 239 -10.56 9.32 -16.39
N MET A 240 -11.22 8.48 -17.18
CA MET A 240 -12.21 7.52 -16.68
C MET A 240 -11.64 6.11 -16.79
N LEU A 241 -11.89 5.32 -15.76
CA LEU A 241 -11.36 3.97 -15.62
C LEU A 241 -12.49 2.98 -15.45
N SER A 242 -12.38 1.85 -16.13
CA SER A 242 -13.29 0.71 -16.02
C SER A 242 -12.56 -0.45 -15.37
N ILE A 243 -13.11 -0.99 -14.29
CA ILE A 243 -12.73 -2.28 -13.73
C ILE A 243 -13.85 -3.25 -14.06
N GLY A 244 -13.52 -4.27 -14.85
CA GLY A 244 -14.48 -5.26 -15.29
C GLY A 244 -13.94 -6.68 -15.27
N THR A 245 -14.68 -7.60 -15.89
CA THR A 245 -14.23 -8.98 -16.10
C THR A 245 -14.49 -9.42 -17.53
N ASN A 246 -13.45 -9.95 -18.18
CA ASN A 246 -13.58 -10.65 -19.44
C ASN A 246 -13.75 -12.16 -19.17
N PRO A 247 -14.81 -12.81 -19.66
CA PRO A 247 -14.87 -14.26 -19.69
C PRO A 247 -13.79 -14.79 -20.63
N THR A 248 -13.01 -15.77 -20.17
CA THR A 248 -11.96 -16.46 -20.92
C THR A 248 -12.18 -17.97 -20.85
N VAL A 249 -11.53 -18.72 -21.74
CA VAL A 249 -11.60 -20.20 -21.74
C VAL A 249 -11.10 -20.82 -20.43
N GLN A 250 -10.26 -20.10 -19.67
CA GLN A 250 -9.68 -20.55 -18.39
C GLN A 250 -10.34 -19.91 -17.15
N GLY A 251 -11.45 -19.16 -17.31
CA GLY A 251 -12.14 -18.47 -16.21
C GLY A 251 -12.39 -17.00 -16.49
N THR A 252 -12.72 -16.21 -15.46
CA THR A 252 -12.92 -14.75 -15.57
C THR A 252 -11.62 -14.02 -15.27
N HIS A 253 -11.17 -13.16 -16.18
CA HIS A 253 -9.99 -12.30 -15.97
C HIS A 253 -10.46 -10.88 -15.67
N GLN A 254 -10.05 -10.33 -14.53
CA GLN A 254 -10.31 -8.93 -14.19
C GLN A 254 -9.52 -8.01 -15.13
N THR A 255 -10.16 -6.99 -15.70
CA THR A 255 -9.50 -6.00 -16.57
C THR A 255 -9.58 -4.61 -15.98
N ILE A 256 -8.49 -3.86 -16.11
CA ILE A 256 -8.39 -2.46 -15.71
C ILE A 256 -8.10 -1.67 -16.98
N GLU A 257 -9.07 -0.89 -17.43
CA GLU A 257 -8.96 -0.09 -18.64
C GLU A 257 -9.13 1.38 -18.32
N VAL A 258 -8.19 2.22 -18.73
CA VAL A 258 -8.27 3.66 -18.53
C VAL A 258 -8.34 4.39 -19.86
N ASN A 259 -9.33 5.26 -20.02
CA ASN A 259 -9.37 6.27 -21.06
C ASN A 259 -8.79 7.57 -20.48
N ILE A 260 -7.64 7.97 -20.99
CA ILE A 260 -6.94 9.19 -20.56
C ILE A 260 -7.42 10.34 -21.43
N PHE A 261 -7.89 11.41 -20.81
CA PHE A 261 -8.42 12.58 -21.50
C PHE A 261 -7.27 13.44 -22.04
N ASP A 262 -7.50 14.02 -23.23
CA ASP A 262 -6.59 14.95 -23.90
C ASP A 262 -5.16 14.40 -24.05
N PHE A 263 -5.06 13.08 -24.26
CA PHE A 263 -3.80 12.36 -24.36
C PHE A 263 -3.74 11.58 -25.69
N ALA A 264 -2.63 11.74 -26.43
CA ALA A 264 -2.49 11.20 -27.78
C ALA A 264 -1.22 10.35 -28.00
N SER A 265 -0.41 10.15 -26.95
CA SER A 265 0.84 9.38 -27.06
C SER A 265 0.62 7.89 -26.81
N ASP A 266 1.57 7.06 -27.26
CA ASP A 266 1.59 5.63 -26.94
C ASP A 266 2.19 5.41 -25.54
N LEU A 267 1.52 4.58 -24.73
CA LEU A 267 1.96 4.20 -23.39
C LEU A 267 2.36 2.72 -23.29
N TYR A 268 2.29 1.92 -24.36
CA TYR A 268 2.59 0.50 -24.28
C TYR A 268 3.97 0.22 -23.67
N GLY A 269 4.00 -0.66 -22.67
CA GLY A 269 5.20 -1.03 -21.92
C GLY A 269 5.62 0.00 -20.85
N GLN A 270 4.94 1.14 -20.74
CA GLN A 270 5.22 2.13 -19.71
C GLN A 270 4.44 1.83 -18.44
N GLU A 271 5.04 2.18 -17.30
CA GLU A 271 4.37 2.17 -16.00
C GLU A 271 3.57 3.47 -15.83
N ILE A 272 2.34 3.34 -15.37
CA ILE A 272 1.47 4.46 -15.00
C ILE A 272 0.87 4.22 -13.61
N THR A 273 0.57 5.30 -12.89
CA THR A 273 -0.13 5.24 -11.61
C THR A 273 -1.51 5.85 -11.73
N LEU A 274 -2.52 5.10 -11.31
CA LEU A 274 -3.92 5.46 -11.29
C LEU A 274 -4.31 5.87 -9.88
N PHE A 275 -4.73 7.12 -9.69
CA PHE A 275 -5.24 7.63 -8.42
C PHE A 275 -6.77 7.69 -8.49
N PHE A 276 -7.43 6.87 -7.66
CA PHE A 276 -8.89 6.77 -7.62
C PHE A 276 -9.50 7.96 -6.88
N VAL A 277 -10.31 8.75 -7.58
CA VAL A 277 -10.94 9.95 -7.05
C VAL A 277 -12.40 9.68 -6.67
N ALA A 278 -13.17 9.08 -7.57
CA ALA A 278 -14.58 8.79 -7.31
C ALA A 278 -15.05 7.52 -8.04
N TYR A 279 -15.99 6.81 -7.43
CA TYR A 279 -16.81 5.81 -8.11
C TYR A 279 -17.98 6.52 -8.81
N LEU A 280 -18.19 6.22 -10.08
CA LEU A 280 -19.22 6.85 -10.90
C LEU A 280 -20.47 5.97 -11.00
N ARG A 281 -20.30 4.70 -11.40
CA ARG A 281 -21.42 3.76 -11.59
C ARG A 281 -20.95 2.30 -11.72
N PRO A 282 -21.84 1.31 -11.56
CA PRO A 282 -21.53 -0.08 -11.92
C PRO A 282 -21.36 -0.27 -13.42
N GLU A 283 -20.80 -1.41 -13.82
CA GLU A 283 -20.82 -1.86 -15.22
C GLU A 283 -22.26 -2.06 -15.69
N LEU A 284 -22.53 -1.72 -16.95
CA LEU A 284 -23.85 -1.82 -17.57
C LEU A 284 -23.72 -2.65 -18.86
N MET A 285 -24.78 -3.39 -19.17
CA MET A 285 -24.96 -4.02 -20.48
C MET A 285 -25.64 -3.03 -21.42
N PHE A 286 -25.21 -2.99 -22.68
CA PHE A 286 -25.75 -2.06 -23.68
C PHE A 286 -26.32 -2.82 -24.87
N ASP A 287 -27.50 -2.39 -25.30
CA ASP A 287 -28.18 -2.91 -26.49
C ASP A 287 -27.63 -2.25 -27.76
N GLY A 288 -26.35 -2.54 -28.05
CA GLY A 288 -25.67 -2.06 -29.25
C GLY A 288 -24.70 -0.90 -29.02
N LEU A 289 -24.04 -0.53 -30.12
CA LEU A 289 -22.86 0.34 -30.07
C LEU A 289 -23.19 1.80 -29.73
N GLU A 290 -24.32 2.30 -30.22
CA GLU A 290 -24.73 3.68 -30.01
C GLU A 290 -25.01 3.96 -28.53
N ALA A 291 -25.73 3.06 -27.85
CA ALA A 291 -26.02 3.16 -26.42
C ALA A 291 -24.73 3.17 -25.57
N LEU A 292 -23.75 2.33 -25.93
CA LEU A 292 -22.43 2.32 -25.28
C LEU A 292 -21.72 3.68 -25.45
N ILE A 293 -21.66 4.21 -26.67
CA ILE A 293 -20.98 5.49 -26.95
C ILE A 293 -21.64 6.62 -26.16
N GLN A 294 -22.98 6.70 -26.16
CA GLN A 294 -23.71 7.70 -25.39
C GLN A 294 -23.39 7.62 -23.90
N GLN A 295 -23.30 6.42 -23.32
CA GLN A 295 -22.93 6.26 -21.93
C GLN A 295 -21.47 6.68 -21.66
N LEU A 296 -20.53 6.35 -22.55
CA LEU A 296 -19.13 6.79 -22.41
C LEU A 296 -18.99 8.32 -22.43
N HIS A 297 -19.81 9.01 -23.23
CA HIS A 297 -19.87 10.48 -23.20
C HIS A 297 -20.35 11.00 -21.84
N GLN A 298 -21.40 10.39 -21.27
CA GLN A 298 -21.90 10.77 -19.94
C GLN A 298 -20.87 10.50 -18.84
N ASP A 299 -20.18 9.35 -18.91
CA ASP A 299 -19.13 8.98 -17.95
C ASP A 299 -17.95 9.96 -18.01
N LYS A 300 -17.54 10.38 -19.20
CA LYS A 300 -16.51 11.41 -19.38
C LYS A 300 -16.92 12.73 -18.74
N VAL A 301 -18.16 13.18 -18.97
CA VAL A 301 -18.69 14.41 -18.37
C VAL A 301 -18.71 14.31 -16.83
N ALA A 302 -19.22 13.20 -16.30
CA ALA A 302 -19.25 12.97 -14.86
C ALA A 302 -17.85 12.90 -14.25
N ALA A 303 -16.89 12.23 -14.92
CA ALA A 303 -15.50 12.17 -14.50
C ALA A 303 -14.85 13.55 -14.45
N LEU A 304 -15.04 14.37 -15.49
CA LEU A 304 -14.52 15.75 -15.52
C LEU A 304 -15.12 16.59 -14.39
N GLN A 305 -16.42 16.46 -14.11
CA GLN A 305 -17.08 17.21 -13.04
C GLN A 305 -16.46 16.95 -11.66
N VAL A 306 -16.09 15.70 -11.35
CA VAL A 306 -15.49 15.35 -10.05
C VAL A 306 -13.98 15.55 -10.00
N LEU A 307 -13.31 15.60 -11.15
CA LEU A 307 -11.86 15.85 -11.26
C LEU A 307 -11.50 17.35 -11.32
N GLY A 308 -12.50 18.24 -11.39
CA GLY A 308 -12.34 19.69 -11.51
C GLY A 308 -11.77 20.10 -12.86
#